data_AF-A0A7Z9Y5N1-F1
#
_entry.id   AF-A0A7Z9Y5N1-F1
#
_cell.length_a   1.000
_cell.length_b   1.000
_cell.length_c   1.000
_cell.angle_alpha   90.00
_cell.angle_beta   90.00
_cell.angle_gamma   90.00
#
_symmetry.space_group_name_H-M   'P 1'
#
loop_
_entity.id
_entity.type
_entity.pdbx_description
1 polymer ?
#
loop_
_entity_poly.entity_id
_entity_poly.type
_entity_poly.pdbx_seq_one_letter_code
_entity_poly.pdbx_strand_id
1 'polypeptide(L)'
;MEQQSKTPVYRQTWFILLAGLLVILILAGGSFALGRMTATPETITETTVETQEVTREVTRQVEVPAVADGGNGGTAVQETPTEAVQTEPAETTTEQPTAVPPAQETFTPRLEDVDDIEFDIFYEAWQVIEEDYDGDIPDNEEILYSAIEGSVKSLGDEYTRFVRPDVAARMREDAGGAVEGIGAFVRENEMGQFEIVRPIPGQPAEKAGLLPGDIIIGVDGQSVEDVSFDEVILMVRGPRGTDVTLTVLREGEEEPLEFTITRVRFEIPTVEFEMRDDGIAYIKLSEFNRTAVEKMQAGLEELLAQNPKGLVFDLRDDPGGFLDQSVAVADLFLGQGVVLH
;
A
#
# COMPACT_ATOMS: atom_id res chain seq x y z
N MET A 1 30.73 42.12 -50.23
CA MET A 1 32.05 41.87 -49.62
C MET A 1 31.80 40.96 -48.42
N GLU A 2 31.60 39.66 -48.56
CA GLU A 2 32.39 38.60 -49.22
C GLU A 2 33.58 38.11 -48.38
N GLN A 3 33.67 36.76 -48.31
CA GLN A 3 34.71 35.84 -47.80
C GLN A 3 34.57 35.41 -46.34
N GLN A 4 34.16 34.17 -46.02
CA GLN A 4 34.65 32.80 -46.33
C GLN A 4 35.87 32.29 -45.54
N SER A 5 35.63 31.13 -44.92
CA SER A 5 36.51 29.95 -44.76
C SER A 5 37.58 29.96 -43.65
N LYS A 6 37.53 28.97 -42.74
CA LYS A 6 38.18 27.65 -42.88
C LYS A 6 37.99 26.80 -41.62
N THR A 7 37.54 25.57 -41.82
CA THR A 7 37.71 24.42 -40.93
C THR A 7 39.17 23.96 -40.87
N PRO A 8 39.54 23.13 -39.87
CA PRO A 8 40.33 21.94 -40.20
C PRO A 8 39.71 20.64 -39.66
N VAL A 9 39.76 19.66 -40.55
CA VAL A 9 39.52 18.23 -40.35
C VAL A 9 40.75 17.61 -39.68
N TYR A 10 40.57 16.74 -38.69
CA TYR A 10 41.63 15.83 -38.23
C TYR A 10 41.17 14.38 -38.38
N ARG A 11 41.82 13.65 -39.28
CA ARG A 11 41.65 12.22 -39.55
C ARG A 11 43.06 11.64 -39.69
N GLN A 12 43.46 10.70 -38.83
CA GLN A 12 44.56 9.72 -39.03
C GLN A 12 44.51 8.72 -37.85
N THR A 13 43.95 7.51 -38.03
CA THR A 13 44.64 6.23 -38.35
C THR A 13 45.70 5.79 -37.32
N TRP A 14 45.45 4.69 -36.60
CA TRP A 14 46.49 3.84 -36.02
C TRP A 14 46.22 2.36 -36.31
N PHE A 15 47.33 1.69 -36.60
CA PHE A 15 47.51 0.33 -37.11
C PHE A 15 47.39 -0.75 -36.02
N ILE A 16 47.11 -1.96 -36.50
CA ILE A 16 47.23 -3.29 -35.88
C ILE A 16 48.60 -3.52 -35.22
N LEU A 17 48.64 -4.18 -34.05
CA LEU A 17 49.70 -5.14 -33.71
C LEU A 17 49.25 -6.17 -32.67
N LEU A 18 49.74 -7.38 -32.90
CA LEU A 18 49.30 -8.68 -32.41
C LEU A 18 50.52 -9.32 -31.70
N ALA A 19 50.37 -9.68 -30.43
CA ALA A 19 51.27 -10.56 -29.67
C ALA A 19 50.50 -10.96 -28.39
N GLY A 20 50.23 -12.21 -28.03
CA GLY A 20 50.96 -13.44 -28.27
C GLY A 20 51.56 -13.92 -26.95
N LEU A 21 50.82 -14.71 -26.16
CA LEU A 21 51.45 -15.70 -25.29
C LEU A 21 50.53 -16.89 -25.01
N LEU A 22 51.01 -18.02 -25.52
CA LEU A 22 50.55 -19.39 -25.36
C LEU A 22 51.19 -19.97 -24.08
N VAL A 23 50.44 -20.60 -23.20
CA VAL A 23 50.97 -21.52 -22.17
C VAL A 23 50.20 -22.84 -22.25
N ILE A 24 50.88 -23.88 -22.71
CA ILE A 24 50.50 -25.30 -22.67
C ILE A 24 51.61 -26.03 -21.89
N LEU A 25 51.25 -27.12 -21.17
CA LEU A 25 52.03 -28.30 -20.71
C LEU A 25 51.99 -28.45 -19.16
N ILE A 26 51.68 -29.59 -18.49
CA ILE A 26 51.57 -31.03 -18.82
C ILE A 26 50.68 -31.77 -17.78
N LEU A 27 50.03 -32.84 -18.26
CA LEU A 27 49.36 -33.94 -17.55
C LEU A 27 50.27 -34.84 -16.67
N ALA A 28 49.79 -35.20 -15.47
CA ALA A 28 49.97 -36.52 -14.85
C ALA A 28 48.76 -36.71 -13.90
N GLY A 29 47.91 -37.73 -13.99
CA GLY A 29 48.15 -39.14 -14.24
C GLY A 29 47.89 -39.89 -12.93
N GLY A 30 46.68 -40.43 -12.74
CA GLY A 30 46.34 -41.21 -11.54
C GLY A 30 44.87 -41.64 -11.47
N SER A 31 44.57 -42.80 -12.07
CA SER A 31 43.32 -43.56 -11.88
C SER A 31 43.11 -43.97 -10.43
N PHE A 32 41.87 -43.92 -9.92
CA PHE A 32 41.33 -44.96 -9.04
C PHE A 32 39.79 -44.97 -9.06
N ALA A 33 39.25 -46.13 -8.76
CA ALA A 33 38.01 -46.70 -9.27
C ALA A 33 36.75 -46.51 -8.39
N LEU A 34 35.60 -46.72 -9.05
CA LEU A 34 34.34 -47.31 -8.60
C LEU A 34 33.73 -46.91 -7.23
N GLY A 35 32.50 -46.37 -7.31
CA GLY A 35 31.54 -46.40 -6.21
C GLY A 35 30.16 -45.93 -6.65
N ARG A 36 29.43 -46.76 -7.42
CA ARG A 36 27.97 -46.59 -7.60
C ARG A 36 27.31 -47.00 -6.29
N MET A 37 26.71 -46.05 -5.57
CA MET A 37 25.69 -46.34 -4.56
C MET A 37 24.33 -45.97 -5.14
N THR A 38 23.51 -47.00 -5.31
CA THR A 38 22.09 -46.96 -5.59
C THR A 38 21.35 -46.48 -4.34
N ALA A 39 20.71 -45.32 -4.39
CA ALA A 39 19.65 -44.96 -3.45
C ALA A 39 18.31 -45.18 -4.15
N THR A 40 17.55 -46.14 -3.64
CA THR A 40 16.12 -46.39 -3.92
C THR A 40 15.28 -45.18 -3.53
N PRO A 41 14.20 -44.84 -4.27
CA PRO A 41 13.26 -43.82 -3.84
C PRO A 41 12.46 -44.32 -2.64
N GLU A 42 12.47 -43.56 -1.55
CA GLU A 42 11.54 -43.77 -0.44
C GLU A 42 10.12 -43.45 -0.89
N THR A 43 9.22 -44.36 -0.52
CA THR A 43 7.78 -44.29 -0.68
C THR A 43 7.21 -43.00 -0.08
N ILE A 44 6.69 -42.11 -0.93
CA ILE A 44 5.81 -41.02 -0.50
C ILE A 44 4.55 -41.67 0.05
N THR A 45 4.35 -41.55 1.36
CA THR A 45 3.07 -41.89 1.99
C THR A 45 2.16 -40.68 1.82
N GLU A 46 1.13 -40.81 0.98
CA GLU A 46 0.02 -39.85 0.93
C GLU A 46 -0.57 -39.71 2.33
N THR A 47 -0.38 -38.55 2.94
CA THR A 47 -1.17 -38.14 4.10
C THR A 47 -2.37 -37.39 3.57
N THR A 48 -3.49 -38.09 3.39
CA THR A 48 -4.81 -37.50 3.20
C THR A 48 -5.13 -36.64 4.42
N VAL A 49 -5.11 -35.31 4.26
CA VAL A 49 -5.67 -34.39 5.26
C VAL A 49 -7.17 -34.31 5.00
N GLU A 50 -7.94 -34.96 5.86
CA GLU A 50 -9.39 -34.89 5.89
C GLU A 50 -9.81 -33.48 6.35
N THR A 51 -10.34 -32.66 5.43
CA THR A 51 -10.91 -31.36 5.76
C THR A 51 -12.21 -31.58 6.54
N GLN A 52 -12.17 -31.46 7.86
CA GLN A 52 -13.40 -31.35 8.66
C GLN A 52 -14.02 -29.96 8.44
N GLU A 53 -15.17 -29.93 7.78
CA GLU A 53 -16.08 -28.78 7.78
C GLU A 53 -16.60 -28.54 9.20
N VAL A 54 -16.05 -27.56 9.90
CA VAL A 54 -16.61 -27.05 11.15
C VAL A 54 -17.71 -26.06 10.80
N THR A 55 -18.94 -26.56 10.62
CA THR A 55 -20.14 -25.73 10.61
C THR A 55 -20.41 -25.23 12.03
N ARG A 56 -20.08 -23.98 12.33
CA ARG A 56 -20.54 -23.31 13.57
C ARG A 56 -21.89 -22.66 13.31
N GLU A 57 -22.97 -23.32 13.71
CA GLU A 57 -24.24 -22.65 13.99
C GLU A 57 -24.06 -21.70 15.18
N VAL A 58 -24.09 -20.40 14.92
CA VAL A 58 -24.18 -19.38 15.98
C VAL A 58 -25.65 -19.10 16.25
N THR A 59 -26.25 -19.86 17.17
CA THR A 59 -27.57 -19.56 17.71
C THR A 59 -27.42 -18.46 18.77
N ARG A 60 -27.60 -17.19 18.36
CA ARG A 60 -27.70 -16.07 19.30
C ARG A 60 -29.10 -16.03 19.91
N GLN A 61 -29.27 -16.60 21.10
CA GLN A 61 -30.41 -16.30 21.95
C GLN A 61 -30.24 -14.90 22.54
N VAL A 62 -31.10 -13.97 22.13
CA VAL A 62 -31.25 -12.66 22.76
C VAL A 62 -32.32 -12.80 23.83
N GLU A 63 -31.92 -12.90 25.09
CA GLU A 63 -32.82 -12.64 26.21
C GLU A 63 -33.00 -11.12 26.37
N VAL A 64 -34.23 -10.65 26.20
CA VAL A 64 -34.64 -9.27 26.45
C VAL A 64 -35.13 -9.20 27.91
N PRO A 65 -34.54 -8.38 28.79
CA PRO A 65 -35.11 -8.18 30.12
C PRO A 65 -36.34 -7.27 30.04
N ALA A 66 -37.46 -7.77 30.55
CA ALA A 66 -38.72 -7.05 30.68
C ALA A 66 -38.59 -5.90 31.70
N VAL A 67 -38.96 -4.69 31.27
CA VAL A 67 -39.17 -3.53 32.16
C VAL A 67 -40.61 -3.59 32.67
N ALA A 68 -40.75 -3.62 34.00
CA ALA A 68 -42.02 -3.65 34.69
C ALA A 68 -42.72 -2.27 34.68
N ASP A 69 -44.00 -2.31 34.33
CA ASP A 69 -44.99 -1.24 34.42
C ASP A 69 -45.38 -0.97 35.89
N GLY A 70 -45.65 0.30 36.19
CA GLY A 70 -45.95 0.83 37.51
C GLY A 70 -46.69 2.17 37.44
N GLY A 71 -47.85 2.17 36.78
CA GLY A 71 -49.08 2.91 37.12
C GLY A 71 -49.03 4.38 37.60
N ASN A 72 -49.73 5.25 36.88
CA ASN A 72 -50.46 6.35 37.50
C ASN A 72 -51.79 6.64 36.79
N GLY A 73 -52.79 7.03 37.59
CA GLY A 73 -54.21 7.12 37.27
C GLY A 73 -54.59 8.25 36.29
N GLY A 74 -55.78 8.07 35.72
CA GLY A 74 -56.28 8.88 34.62
C GLY A 74 -56.99 10.17 35.00
N THR A 75 -57.51 10.84 33.97
CA THR A 75 -58.75 11.62 33.98
C THR A 75 -59.22 11.74 32.52
N ALA A 76 -60.49 11.44 32.28
CA ALA A 76 -61.18 11.57 30.99
C ALA A 76 -61.54 13.04 30.68
N VAL A 77 -61.88 13.35 29.42
CA VAL A 77 -63.10 14.10 29.03
C VAL A 77 -63.19 14.31 27.49
N GLN A 78 -64.36 13.89 26.97
CA GLN A 78 -65.17 14.36 25.81
C GLN A 78 -64.82 14.07 24.33
N GLU A 79 -65.64 13.17 23.75
CA GLU A 79 -66.11 13.17 22.35
C GLU A 79 -67.28 14.17 22.19
N THR A 80 -67.50 14.85 21.05
CA THR A 80 -68.23 14.45 19.81
C THR A 80 -68.38 15.74 18.92
N PRO A 81 -68.93 15.75 17.66
CA PRO A 81 -69.28 14.65 16.76
C PRO A 81 -68.85 14.82 15.27
N THR A 82 -68.96 13.67 14.59
CA THR A 82 -69.07 13.33 13.16
C THR A 82 -69.61 14.36 12.17
N GLU A 83 -68.96 14.46 11.01
CA GLU A 83 -69.64 14.61 9.71
C GLU A 83 -69.08 13.58 8.72
N ALA A 84 -69.99 12.82 8.11
CA ALA A 84 -69.70 11.72 7.21
C ALA A 84 -69.63 12.21 5.77
N VAL A 85 -68.60 11.80 5.03
CA VAL A 85 -68.63 11.76 3.56
C VAL A 85 -68.26 10.36 3.12
N GLN A 86 -69.19 9.75 2.40
CA GLN A 86 -69.07 8.45 1.75
C GLN A 86 -68.01 8.53 0.64
N THR A 87 -67.05 7.61 0.68
CA THR A 87 -66.13 7.33 -0.43
C THR A 87 -66.58 6.05 -1.13
N GLU A 88 -66.90 6.16 -2.42
CA GLU A 88 -66.83 5.04 -3.37
C GLU A 88 -65.50 5.11 -4.13
N PRO A 89 -64.98 3.97 -4.63
CA PRO A 89 -63.55 3.73 -4.72
C PRO A 89 -62.93 4.32 -5.98
N ALA A 90 -61.93 5.20 -5.81
CA ALA A 90 -60.97 5.49 -6.86
C ALA A 90 -59.90 4.40 -6.83
N GLU A 91 -59.78 3.67 -7.94
CA GLU A 91 -58.72 2.70 -8.22
C GLU A 91 -57.35 3.32 -7.89
N THR A 92 -56.75 2.84 -6.80
CA THR A 92 -55.35 3.09 -6.50
C THR A 92 -54.62 1.80 -6.78
N THR A 93 -54.10 1.68 -8.00
CA THR A 93 -53.10 0.68 -8.35
C THR A 93 -52.00 0.74 -7.31
N THR A 94 -51.92 -0.30 -6.49
CA THR A 94 -50.82 -0.50 -5.55
C THR A 94 -49.64 -0.99 -6.39
N GLU A 95 -48.88 -0.07 -6.99
CA GLU A 95 -47.54 -0.40 -7.46
C GLU A 95 -46.64 -0.51 -6.23
N GLN A 96 -46.54 -1.75 -5.74
CA GLN A 96 -45.51 -2.19 -4.83
C GLN A 96 -44.15 -1.87 -5.47
N PRO A 97 -43.26 -1.08 -4.83
CA PRO A 97 -41.93 -0.85 -5.37
C PRO A 97 -41.14 -2.16 -5.22
N THR A 98 -41.24 -3.02 -6.22
CA THR A 98 -40.36 -4.18 -6.39
C THR A 98 -39.08 -3.69 -7.03
N ALA A 99 -38.40 -2.74 -6.38
CA ALA A 99 -37.01 -2.46 -6.70
C ALA A 99 -36.20 -3.57 -6.02
N VAL A 100 -36.09 -4.71 -6.70
CA VAL A 100 -34.98 -5.62 -6.49
C VAL A 100 -33.73 -4.74 -6.65
N PRO A 101 -32.83 -4.67 -5.65
CA PRO A 101 -31.53 -4.02 -5.85
C PRO A 101 -30.95 -4.58 -7.14
N PRO A 102 -30.37 -3.78 -8.05
CA PRO A 102 -29.67 -4.35 -9.18
C PRO A 102 -28.73 -5.40 -8.62
N ALA A 103 -28.92 -6.66 -9.05
CA ALA A 103 -28.08 -7.76 -8.63
C ALA A 103 -26.65 -7.26 -8.78
N GLN A 104 -25.88 -7.29 -7.69
CA GLN A 104 -24.46 -7.00 -7.73
C GLN A 104 -23.92 -7.84 -8.89
N GLU A 105 -23.45 -7.18 -9.95
CA GLU A 105 -22.84 -7.90 -11.05
C GLU A 105 -21.74 -8.73 -10.41
N THR A 106 -21.93 -10.05 -10.41
CA THR A 106 -20.90 -10.97 -9.95
C THR A 106 -19.71 -10.68 -10.83
N PHE A 107 -18.68 -10.05 -10.27
CA PHE A 107 -17.40 -9.88 -10.92
C PHE A 107 -16.91 -11.28 -11.23
N THR A 108 -17.18 -11.72 -12.45
CA THR A 108 -16.64 -12.96 -12.97
C THR A 108 -15.26 -12.53 -13.45
N PRO A 109 -14.16 -12.98 -12.83
CA PRO A 109 -12.84 -12.57 -13.27
C PRO A 109 -12.75 -12.85 -14.78
N ARG A 110 -12.45 -11.80 -15.54
CA ARG A 110 -12.35 -11.84 -17.01
C ARG A 110 -11.05 -12.50 -17.49
N LEU A 111 -10.55 -13.46 -16.72
CA LEU A 111 -9.64 -14.47 -17.24
C LEU A 111 -10.54 -15.45 -18.00
N GLU A 112 -11.01 -15.05 -19.17
CA GLU A 112 -11.59 -16.01 -20.10
C GLU A 112 -10.51 -17.06 -20.36
N ASP A 113 -10.84 -18.31 -20.04
CA ASP A 113 -10.03 -19.49 -20.29
C ASP A 113 -8.58 -19.34 -19.83
N VAL A 114 -8.32 -19.41 -18.51
CA VAL A 114 -6.95 -19.49 -17.95
C VAL A 114 -6.11 -20.58 -18.63
N ASP A 115 -6.78 -21.64 -19.09
CA ASP A 115 -6.18 -22.73 -19.87
C ASP A 115 -5.67 -22.30 -21.26
N ASP A 116 -6.15 -21.18 -21.81
CA ASP A 116 -5.72 -20.60 -23.10
C ASP A 116 -4.50 -19.66 -22.94
N ILE A 117 -4.09 -19.35 -21.69
CA ILE A 117 -2.82 -18.64 -21.47
C ILE A 117 -1.68 -19.62 -21.76
N GLU A 118 -1.04 -19.46 -22.92
CA GLU A 118 0.10 -20.29 -23.33
C GLU A 118 1.36 -19.97 -22.50
N PHE A 119 1.51 -20.66 -21.36
CA PHE A 119 2.71 -20.56 -20.52
C PHE A 119 3.95 -21.25 -21.13
N ASP A 120 3.79 -22.03 -22.21
CA ASP A 120 4.91 -22.68 -22.89
C ASP A 120 5.97 -21.66 -23.34
N ILE A 121 5.55 -20.52 -23.89
CA ILE A 121 6.46 -19.44 -24.30
C ILE A 121 7.19 -18.85 -23.09
N PHE A 122 6.53 -18.73 -21.94
CA PHE A 122 7.16 -18.27 -20.72
C PHE A 122 8.27 -19.24 -20.27
N TYR A 123 7.99 -20.55 -20.27
CA TYR A 123 8.97 -21.56 -19.90
C TYR A 123 10.14 -21.65 -20.90
N GLU A 124 9.87 -21.56 -22.20
CA GLU A 124 10.92 -21.51 -23.23
C GLU A 124 11.82 -20.28 -23.05
N ALA A 125 11.25 -19.10 -22.81
CA ALA A 125 12.01 -17.89 -22.55
C ALA A 125 12.86 -18.03 -21.28
N TRP A 126 12.29 -18.61 -20.22
CA TRP A 126 13.00 -18.82 -18.96
C TRP A 126 14.14 -19.83 -19.11
N GLN A 127 13.96 -20.90 -19.90
CA GLN A 127 15.02 -21.86 -20.19
C GLN A 127 16.23 -21.18 -20.86
N VAL A 128 15.99 -20.29 -21.83
CA VAL A 128 17.07 -19.52 -22.47
C VAL A 128 17.80 -18.63 -21.45
N ILE A 129 17.06 -17.98 -20.53
CA ILE A 129 17.66 -17.19 -19.45
C ILE A 129 18.52 -18.08 -18.55
N GLU A 130 18.02 -19.24 -18.13
CA GLU A 130 18.79 -20.17 -17.28
C GLU A 130 20.08 -20.68 -17.94
N GLU A 131 20.06 -20.87 -19.26
CA GLU A 131 21.22 -21.37 -20.01
C GLU A 131 22.26 -20.28 -20.31
N ASP A 132 21.83 -19.06 -20.63
CA ASP A 132 22.70 -18.02 -21.21
C ASP A 132 22.95 -16.79 -20.31
N TYR A 133 22.19 -16.61 -19.22
CA TYR A 133 22.37 -15.44 -18.35
C TYR A 133 23.64 -15.56 -17.49
N ASP A 134 24.53 -14.57 -17.63
CA ASP A 134 25.77 -14.46 -16.85
C ASP A 134 25.50 -13.71 -15.55
N GLY A 135 24.85 -14.38 -14.59
CA GLY A 135 24.50 -13.82 -13.29
C GLY A 135 23.71 -14.77 -12.39
N ASP A 136 23.35 -14.30 -11.20
CA ASP A 136 22.50 -15.06 -10.27
C ASP A 136 21.04 -15.02 -10.75
N ILE A 137 20.42 -16.20 -10.82
CA ILE A 137 19.02 -16.34 -11.19
C ILE A 137 18.14 -16.16 -9.95
N PRO A 138 17.07 -15.34 -10.01
CA PRO A 138 16.14 -15.17 -8.89
C PRO A 138 15.47 -16.48 -8.49
N ASP A 139 14.92 -16.53 -7.27
CA ASP A 139 14.12 -17.68 -6.86
C ASP A 139 12.71 -17.68 -7.50
N ASN A 140 12.03 -18.81 -7.40
CA ASN A 140 10.71 -19.00 -8.00
C ASN A 140 9.65 -18.00 -7.51
N GLU A 141 9.76 -17.52 -6.27
CA GLU A 141 8.82 -16.55 -5.72
C GLU A 141 9.04 -15.18 -6.35
N GLU A 142 10.29 -14.76 -6.49
CA GLU A 142 10.67 -13.51 -7.16
C GLU A 142 10.24 -13.51 -8.63
N ILE A 143 10.46 -14.62 -9.34
CA ILE A 143 10.03 -14.79 -10.73
C ILE A 143 8.51 -14.64 -10.87
N LEU A 144 7.75 -15.29 -9.98
CA LEU A 144 6.29 -15.24 -9.98
C LEU A 144 5.77 -13.82 -9.73
N TYR A 145 6.27 -13.15 -8.70
CA TYR A 145 5.82 -11.79 -8.36
C TYR A 145 6.19 -10.80 -9.46
N SER A 146 7.40 -10.86 -10.01
CA SER A 146 7.82 -10.04 -11.15
C SER A 146 6.94 -10.27 -12.39
N ALA A 147 6.56 -11.51 -12.67
CA ALA A 147 5.67 -11.83 -13.80
C ALA A 147 4.26 -11.24 -13.60
N ILE A 148 3.73 -11.27 -12.38
CA ILE A 148 2.44 -10.64 -12.04
C ILE A 148 2.55 -9.12 -12.17
N GLU A 149 3.60 -8.51 -11.62
CA GLU A 149 3.84 -7.06 -11.69
C GLU A 149 3.95 -6.57 -13.14
N GLY A 150 4.73 -7.25 -13.97
CA GLY A 150 4.83 -6.96 -15.40
C GLY A 150 3.49 -7.09 -16.13
N SER A 151 2.71 -8.13 -15.78
CA SER A 151 1.37 -8.34 -16.34
C SER A 151 0.41 -7.22 -15.94
N VAL A 152 0.43 -6.78 -14.68
CA VAL A 152 -0.42 -5.69 -14.18
C VAL A 152 -0.02 -4.35 -14.80
N LYS A 153 1.29 -4.08 -14.95
CA LYS A 153 1.79 -2.87 -15.61
C LYS A 153 1.27 -2.71 -17.05
N SER A 154 0.96 -3.80 -17.74
CA SER A 154 0.40 -3.77 -19.09
C SER A 154 -0.99 -3.11 -19.19
N LEU A 155 -1.69 -2.93 -18.06
CA LEU A 155 -2.99 -2.25 -18.00
C LEU A 155 -2.88 -0.75 -18.29
N GLY A 156 -1.69 -0.16 -18.15
CA GLY A 156 -1.46 1.27 -18.39
C GLY A 156 -2.23 2.19 -17.44
N ASP A 157 -2.64 1.66 -16.29
CA ASP A 157 -3.27 2.42 -15.20
C ASP A 157 -2.24 2.65 -14.09
N GLU A 158 -1.94 3.92 -13.82
CA GLU A 158 -0.93 4.34 -12.84
C GLU A 158 -1.27 3.91 -11.40
N TYR A 159 -2.54 3.65 -11.12
CA TYR A 159 -2.99 3.27 -9.78
C TYR A 159 -3.13 1.76 -9.59
N THR A 160 -3.12 0.97 -10.68
CA THR A 160 -3.23 -0.49 -10.59
C THR A 160 -1.84 -1.10 -10.49
N ARG A 161 -1.54 -1.71 -9.34
CA ARG A 161 -0.30 -2.46 -9.11
C ARG A 161 -0.54 -3.72 -8.30
N PHE A 162 0.35 -4.69 -8.46
CA PHE A 162 0.42 -5.82 -7.54
C PHE A 162 1.23 -5.41 -6.31
N VAL A 163 0.66 -5.65 -5.12
CA VAL A 163 1.34 -5.40 -3.85
C VAL A 163 1.82 -6.74 -3.31
N ARG A 164 3.14 -6.94 -3.25
CA ARG A 164 3.73 -8.19 -2.74
C ARG A 164 3.30 -8.47 -1.29
N PRO A 165 3.21 -9.75 -0.87
CA PRO A 165 2.69 -10.10 0.45
C PRO A 165 3.41 -9.45 1.64
N ASP A 166 4.72 -9.26 1.53
CA ASP A 166 5.56 -8.67 2.57
C ASP A 166 5.42 -7.13 2.65
N VAL A 167 5.21 -6.47 1.51
CA VAL A 167 4.75 -5.07 1.44
C VAL A 167 3.38 -4.95 2.10
N ALA A 168 2.43 -5.79 1.70
CA ALA A 168 1.07 -5.77 2.24
C ALA A 168 1.04 -6.04 3.74
N ALA A 169 1.95 -6.87 4.26
CA ALA A 169 2.09 -7.11 5.70
C ALA A 169 2.54 -5.84 6.44
N ARG A 170 3.55 -5.14 5.93
CA ARG A 170 4.05 -3.89 6.53
C ARG A 170 3.03 -2.76 6.44
N MET A 171 2.32 -2.61 5.32
CA MET A 171 1.22 -1.64 5.20
C MET A 171 0.12 -1.88 6.26
N ARG A 172 -0.17 -3.15 6.58
CA ARG A 172 -1.13 -3.49 7.65
C ARG A 172 -0.62 -3.17 9.05
N GLU A 173 0.69 -3.25 9.27
CA GLU A 173 1.32 -2.85 10.54
C GLU A 173 1.30 -1.32 10.71
N ASP A 174 1.63 -0.58 9.66
CA ASP A 174 1.60 0.90 9.66
C ASP A 174 0.20 1.44 9.91
N ALA A 175 -0.81 0.80 9.32
CA ALA A 175 -2.22 1.07 9.57
C ALA A 175 -2.61 0.95 11.05
N GLY A 176 -1.79 0.27 11.86
CA GLY A 176 -1.90 0.21 13.32
C GLY A 176 -1.31 1.43 14.05
N GLY A 177 -0.69 2.37 13.34
CA GLY A 177 -0.17 3.65 13.86
C GLY A 177 1.30 3.63 14.32
N ALA A 178 2.00 2.49 14.20
CA ALA A 178 3.42 2.37 14.54
C ALA A 178 4.23 2.01 13.30
N VAL A 179 5.25 2.81 13.00
CA VAL A 179 6.10 2.66 11.82
C VAL A 179 7.54 2.38 12.25
N GLU A 180 8.19 1.42 11.60
CA GLU A 180 9.64 1.21 11.70
C GLU A 180 10.34 1.68 10.41
N GLY A 181 11.18 2.70 10.53
CA GLY A 181 11.86 3.29 9.39
C GLY A 181 12.67 4.54 9.76
N ILE A 182 12.90 5.40 8.78
CA ILE A 182 13.75 6.60 8.94
C ILE A 182 12.95 7.86 9.33
N GLY A 183 11.62 7.82 9.23
CA GLY A 183 10.76 8.97 9.55
C GLY A 183 10.76 10.05 8.47
N ALA A 184 10.45 9.68 7.24
CA ALA A 184 10.21 10.60 6.13
C ALA A 184 8.98 10.17 5.33
N PHE A 185 8.26 11.15 4.78
CA PHE A 185 7.25 10.93 3.76
C PHE A 185 7.91 10.97 2.39
N VAL A 186 7.58 9.98 1.57
CA VAL A 186 8.12 9.76 0.23
C VAL A 186 6.98 9.54 -0.75
N ARG A 187 7.19 9.94 -1.99
CA ARG A 187 6.28 9.71 -3.11
C ARG A 187 7.07 9.29 -4.34
N GLU A 188 6.39 8.60 -5.24
CA GLU A 188 6.81 8.55 -6.64
C GLU A 188 6.29 9.82 -7.33
N ASN A 189 7.17 10.59 -7.95
CA ASN A 189 6.78 11.79 -8.69
C ASN A 189 6.34 11.45 -10.12
N GLU A 190 5.88 12.43 -10.89
CA GLU A 190 5.40 12.24 -12.27
C GLU A 190 6.48 11.68 -13.24
N MET A 191 7.76 11.73 -12.84
CA MET A 191 8.88 11.18 -13.60
C MET A 191 9.28 9.77 -13.15
N GLY A 192 8.53 9.15 -12.23
CA GLY A 192 8.84 7.83 -11.67
C GLY A 192 9.98 7.86 -10.65
N GLN A 193 10.34 9.03 -10.12
CA GLN A 193 11.46 9.17 -9.18
C GLN A 193 10.97 9.18 -7.72
N PHE A 194 11.78 8.61 -6.83
CA PHE A 194 11.51 8.53 -5.40
C PHE A 194 11.88 9.84 -4.70
N GLU A 195 10.89 10.71 -4.49
CA GLU A 195 11.07 12.04 -3.91
C GLU A 195 10.73 12.05 -2.41
N ILE A 196 11.62 12.61 -1.59
CA ILE A 196 11.31 12.99 -0.21
C ILE A 196 10.32 14.15 -0.24
N VAL A 197 9.08 13.91 0.16
CA VAL A 197 8.08 14.96 0.33
C VAL A 197 8.46 15.84 1.53
N ARG A 198 8.72 15.19 2.68
CA ARG A 198 9.22 15.87 3.88
C ARG A 198 9.75 14.87 4.92
N PRO A 199 10.84 15.19 5.62
CA PRO A 199 11.20 14.52 6.87
C PRO A 199 10.16 14.79 7.97
N ILE A 200 10.02 13.85 8.91
CA ILE A 200 9.20 14.04 10.10
C ILE A 200 10.02 14.76 11.18
N PRO A 201 9.52 15.84 11.78
CA PRO A 201 10.23 16.58 12.81
C PRO A 201 10.70 15.70 13.98
N GLY A 202 11.96 15.86 14.38
CA GLY A 202 12.62 15.13 15.45
C GLY A 202 13.02 13.68 15.09
N GLN A 203 12.71 13.19 13.89
CA GLN A 203 13.02 11.83 13.46
C GLN A 203 14.40 11.70 12.77
N PRO A 204 14.94 10.47 12.60
CA PRO A 204 16.28 10.26 12.05
C PRO A 204 16.54 10.91 10.70
N ALA A 205 15.57 10.88 9.77
CA ALA A 205 15.69 11.50 8.45
C ALA A 205 15.96 13.01 8.53
N GLU A 206 15.23 13.73 9.39
CA GLU A 206 15.45 15.18 9.60
C GLU A 206 16.83 15.42 10.22
N LYS A 207 17.20 14.63 11.23
CA LYS A 207 18.50 14.74 11.92
C LYS A 207 19.69 14.45 11.01
N ALA A 208 19.51 13.57 10.02
CA ALA A 208 20.50 13.27 9.01
C ALA A 208 20.66 14.40 7.98
N GLY A 209 19.70 15.32 7.90
CA GLY A 209 19.73 16.46 6.98
C GLY A 209 19.10 16.17 5.62
N LEU A 210 18.22 15.18 5.52
CA LEU A 210 17.32 15.04 4.37
C LEU A 210 16.40 16.26 4.28
N LEU A 211 16.07 16.68 3.07
CA LEU A 211 15.25 17.85 2.78
C LEU A 211 14.10 17.50 1.84
N PRO A 212 13.00 18.26 1.86
CA PRO A 212 11.98 18.19 0.81
C PRO A 212 12.59 18.36 -0.59
N GLY A 213 12.17 17.53 -1.54
CA GLY A 213 12.64 17.55 -2.93
C GLY A 213 13.89 16.70 -3.20
N ASP A 214 14.50 16.12 -2.17
CA ASP A 214 15.57 15.13 -2.34
C ASP A 214 15.07 13.91 -3.14
N ILE A 215 15.81 13.51 -4.18
CA ILE A 215 15.48 12.33 -5.01
C ILE A 215 16.39 11.17 -4.59
N ILE A 216 15.81 10.09 -4.08
CA ILE A 216 16.53 8.86 -3.73
C ILE A 216 16.89 8.12 -5.03
N ILE A 217 18.18 7.95 -5.27
CA ILE A 217 18.73 7.22 -6.43
C ILE A 217 19.45 5.93 -6.04
N GLY A 218 19.68 5.70 -4.75
CA GLY A 218 20.19 4.42 -4.27
C GLY A 218 19.90 4.16 -2.79
N VAL A 219 19.88 2.88 -2.43
CA VAL A 219 19.71 2.38 -1.06
C VAL A 219 20.75 1.29 -0.82
N ASP A 220 21.54 1.42 0.25
CA ASP A 220 22.62 0.50 0.63
C ASP A 220 23.60 0.18 -0.52
N GLY A 221 23.87 1.17 -1.36
CA GLY A 221 24.78 1.08 -2.53
C GLY A 221 24.15 0.45 -3.77
N GLN A 222 22.87 0.07 -3.73
CA GLN A 222 22.12 -0.43 -4.88
C GLN A 222 21.34 0.72 -5.54
N SER A 223 21.40 0.82 -6.86
CA SER A 223 20.57 1.77 -7.62
C SER A 223 19.09 1.40 -7.47
N VAL A 224 18.23 2.42 -7.40
CA VAL A 224 16.78 2.23 -7.36
C VAL A 224 16.07 2.65 -8.64
N GLU A 225 16.79 3.04 -9.71
CA GLU A 225 16.17 3.55 -10.96
C GLU A 225 15.17 2.56 -11.60
N ASP A 226 15.43 1.26 -11.51
CA ASP A 226 14.59 0.19 -12.09
C ASP A 226 13.83 -0.62 -11.03
N VAL A 227 13.80 -0.14 -9.78
CA VAL A 227 13.15 -0.82 -8.65
C VAL A 227 11.76 -0.23 -8.45
N SER A 228 10.75 -1.06 -8.12
CA SER A 228 9.41 -0.55 -7.90
C SER A 228 9.30 0.31 -6.63
N PHE A 229 8.34 1.23 -6.57
CA PHE A 229 8.11 2.07 -5.38
C PHE A 229 7.98 1.27 -4.09
N ASP A 230 7.17 0.20 -4.15
CA ASP A 230 6.93 -0.62 -2.98
C ASP A 230 8.23 -1.31 -2.50
N GLU A 231 9.05 -1.81 -3.42
CA GLU A 231 10.36 -2.41 -3.08
C GLU A 231 11.35 -1.39 -2.50
N VAL A 232 11.45 -0.18 -3.06
CA VAL A 232 12.29 0.88 -2.49
C VAL A 232 11.87 1.19 -1.05
N ILE A 233 10.55 1.27 -0.79
CA ILE A 233 10.03 1.43 0.56
C ILE A 233 10.48 0.28 1.47
N LEU A 234 10.52 -0.96 0.97
CA LEU A 234 11.02 -2.10 1.74
C LEU A 234 12.51 -2.03 2.04
N MET A 235 13.32 -1.58 1.08
CA MET A 235 14.76 -1.42 1.25
C MET A 235 15.07 -0.35 2.31
N VAL A 236 14.35 0.77 2.27
CA VAL A 236 14.51 1.87 3.25
C VAL A 236 14.02 1.46 4.64
N ARG A 237 12.95 0.67 4.69
CA ARG A 237 12.43 0.11 5.94
C ARG A 237 13.29 -1.06 6.42
N GLY A 238 13.05 -1.45 7.67
CA GLY A 238 13.80 -2.52 8.29
C GLY A 238 13.75 -2.44 9.81
N PRO A 239 14.33 -3.43 10.49
CA PRO A 239 14.23 -3.56 11.93
C PRO A 239 14.79 -2.34 12.65
N ARG A 240 14.11 -1.89 13.70
CA ARG A 240 14.60 -0.83 14.60
C ARG A 240 16.06 -1.07 15.03
N GLY A 241 16.88 -0.03 14.92
CA GLY A 241 18.28 -0.03 15.35
C GLY A 241 19.27 -0.54 14.31
N THR A 242 18.79 -0.90 13.11
CA THR A 242 19.65 -1.12 11.94
C THR A 242 19.85 0.18 11.18
N ASP A 243 20.95 0.27 10.43
CA ASP A 243 21.24 1.44 9.59
C ASP A 243 20.83 1.19 8.14
N VAL A 244 20.50 2.27 7.44
CA VAL A 244 20.33 2.32 5.98
C VAL A 244 21.13 3.49 5.43
N THR A 245 21.82 3.29 4.31
CA THR A 245 22.47 4.39 3.57
C THR A 245 21.62 4.75 2.36
N LEU A 246 21.19 6.00 2.26
CA LEU A 246 20.53 6.55 1.08
C LEU A 246 21.53 7.35 0.24
N THR A 247 21.50 7.14 -1.06
CA THR A 247 22.16 7.99 -2.05
C THR A 247 21.11 8.88 -2.70
N VAL A 248 21.31 10.20 -2.68
CA VAL A 248 20.30 11.20 -3.01
C VAL A 248 20.83 12.25 -3.98
N LEU A 249 20.03 12.60 -4.98
CA LEU A 249 20.21 13.82 -5.78
C LEU A 249 19.46 14.98 -5.15
N ARG A 250 20.16 16.10 -4.96
CA ARG A 250 19.60 17.33 -4.39
C ARG A 250 19.78 18.48 -5.36
N GLU A 251 18.72 19.26 -5.57
CA GLU A 251 18.79 20.46 -6.41
C GLU A 251 19.86 21.42 -5.89
N GLY A 252 20.77 21.83 -6.78
CA GLY A 252 21.86 22.75 -6.48
C GLY A 252 23.17 22.08 -6.04
N GLU A 253 23.17 20.77 -5.81
CA GLU A 253 24.38 19.99 -5.56
C GLU A 253 24.84 19.32 -6.87
N GLU A 254 26.16 19.35 -7.15
CA GLU A 254 26.71 18.78 -8.38
C GLU A 254 26.88 17.25 -8.30
N GLU A 255 27.08 16.71 -7.10
CA GLU A 255 27.34 15.29 -6.85
C GLU A 255 26.27 14.70 -5.93
N PRO A 256 25.95 13.39 -6.06
CA PRO A 256 25.05 12.72 -5.13
C PRO A 256 25.52 12.79 -3.68
N LEU A 257 24.58 12.96 -2.76
CA LEU A 257 24.81 12.97 -1.32
C LEU A 257 24.50 11.60 -0.72
N GLU A 258 25.27 11.19 0.28
CA GLU A 258 25.02 9.95 1.02
C GLU A 258 24.61 10.24 2.48
N PHE A 259 23.55 9.57 2.93
CA PHE A 259 23.02 9.69 4.28
C PHE A 259 22.88 8.32 4.92
N THR A 260 23.68 8.02 5.94
CA THR A 260 23.47 6.85 6.81
C THR A 260 22.52 7.21 7.94
N ILE A 261 21.41 6.49 8.04
CA ILE A 261 20.30 6.79 8.93
C ILE A 261 19.94 5.54 9.73
N THR A 262 19.92 5.65 11.06
CA THR A 262 19.48 4.56 11.94
C THR A 262 17.95 4.50 11.97
N ARG A 263 17.39 3.34 11.65
CA ARG A 263 15.95 3.07 11.68
C ARG A 263 15.44 3.11 13.11
N VAL A 264 14.31 3.78 13.32
CA VAL A 264 13.63 3.83 14.62
C VAL A 264 12.19 3.38 14.49
N ARG A 265 11.63 2.91 15.61
CA ARG A 265 10.19 2.72 15.75
C ARG A 265 9.61 4.01 16.31
N PHE A 266 8.64 4.58 15.61
CA PHE A 266 7.96 5.78 16.06
C PHE A 266 6.47 5.67 15.77
N GLU A 267 5.69 6.40 16.57
CA GLU A 267 4.26 6.58 16.34
C GLU A 267 4.07 7.95 15.69
N ILE A 268 3.29 7.99 14.61
CA ILE A 268 2.85 9.25 14.03
C ILE A 268 1.56 9.62 14.75
N PRO A 269 1.46 10.79 15.40
CA PRO A 269 0.21 11.24 15.99
C PRO A 269 -0.88 11.29 14.91
N THR A 270 -1.86 10.39 15.01
CA THR A 270 -3.01 10.38 14.10
C THR A 270 -3.78 11.69 14.19
N VAL A 271 -3.91 12.24 15.41
CA VAL A 271 -4.66 13.46 15.69
C VAL A 271 -3.84 14.39 16.57
N GLU A 272 -3.78 15.65 16.18
CA GLU A 272 -3.20 16.75 16.96
C GLU A 272 -4.29 17.81 17.17
N PHE A 273 -4.38 18.41 18.36
CA PHE A 273 -5.40 19.41 18.63
C PHE A 273 -4.96 20.45 19.65
N GLU A 274 -5.48 21.67 19.52
CA GLU A 274 -5.21 22.78 20.43
C GLU A 274 -6.37 23.79 20.47
N MET A 275 -6.51 24.49 21.59
CA MET A 275 -7.34 25.69 21.68
C MET A 275 -6.48 26.91 21.34
N ARG A 276 -6.84 27.64 20.28
CA ARG A 276 -6.10 28.85 19.87
C ARG A 276 -6.48 30.05 20.74
N ASP A 277 -5.59 31.04 20.81
CA ASP A 277 -5.76 32.24 21.64
C ASP A 277 -7.03 33.07 21.32
N ASP A 278 -7.54 32.97 20.09
CA ASP A 278 -8.77 33.65 19.65
C ASP A 278 -10.06 32.90 20.04
N GLY A 279 -9.94 31.72 20.66
CA GLY A 279 -11.02 30.86 21.10
C GLY A 279 -11.56 29.94 20.00
N ILE A 280 -10.79 29.70 18.94
CA ILE A 280 -11.08 28.71 17.90
C ILE A 280 -10.38 27.40 18.26
N ALA A 281 -11.14 26.32 18.31
CA ALA A 281 -10.59 24.97 18.44
C ALA A 281 -9.96 24.56 17.11
N TYR A 282 -8.77 23.98 17.14
CA TYR A 282 -8.09 23.43 15.99
C TYR A 282 -7.83 21.95 16.23
N ILE A 283 -8.23 21.11 15.27
CA ILE A 283 -7.97 19.67 15.28
C ILE A 283 -7.47 19.27 13.91
N LYS A 284 -6.34 18.57 13.85
CA LYS A 284 -5.74 18.03 12.64
C LYS A 284 -5.80 16.52 12.69
N LEU A 285 -6.30 15.90 11.61
CA LEU A 285 -6.16 14.46 11.37
C LEU A 285 -5.11 14.26 10.28
N SER A 286 -4.10 13.45 10.58
CA SER A 286 -2.97 13.21 9.67
C SER A 286 -3.23 12.03 8.72
N GLU A 287 -4.10 11.09 9.10
CA GLU A 287 -4.46 9.90 8.31
C GLU A 287 -5.70 9.19 8.90
N PHE A 288 -6.55 8.62 8.05
CA PHE A 288 -7.68 7.76 8.44
C PHE A 288 -7.25 6.32 8.80
N ASN A 289 -6.35 6.18 9.77
CA ASN A 289 -5.92 4.86 10.26
C ASN A 289 -6.91 4.24 11.28
N ARG A 290 -6.65 3.02 11.75
CA ARG A 290 -7.56 2.28 12.66
C ARG A 290 -7.85 2.97 14.00
N THR A 291 -7.05 3.95 14.37
CA THR A 291 -7.20 4.72 15.63
C THR A 291 -7.79 6.12 15.41
N ALA A 292 -8.08 6.50 14.17
CA ALA A 292 -8.51 7.85 13.80
C ALA A 292 -9.78 8.27 14.52
N VAL A 293 -10.82 7.45 14.49
CA VAL A 293 -12.13 7.77 15.08
C VAL A 293 -12.01 7.98 16.60
N GLU A 294 -11.36 7.04 17.30
CA GLU A 294 -11.17 7.10 18.76
C GLU A 294 -10.39 8.36 19.16
N LYS A 295 -9.28 8.65 18.48
CA LYS A 295 -8.45 9.82 18.77
C LYS A 295 -9.15 11.14 18.42
N MET A 296 -9.92 11.17 17.32
CA MET A 296 -10.72 12.33 16.94
C MET A 296 -11.80 12.62 17.96
N GLN A 297 -12.52 11.60 18.41
CA GLN A 297 -13.54 11.76 19.44
C GLN A 297 -12.95 12.31 20.74
N ALA A 298 -11.84 11.73 21.21
CA ALA A 298 -11.17 12.21 22.42
C ALA A 298 -10.73 13.68 22.30
N GLY A 299 -10.11 14.07 21.18
CA GLY A 299 -9.70 15.45 20.94
C GLY A 299 -10.87 16.43 20.84
N LEU A 300 -11.96 16.03 20.18
CA LEU A 300 -13.18 16.84 20.10
C LEU A 300 -13.83 17.02 21.46
N GLU A 301 -13.94 15.97 22.29
CA GLU A 301 -14.50 16.06 23.63
C GLU A 301 -13.73 17.06 24.50
N GLU A 302 -12.39 17.03 24.46
CA GLU A 302 -11.53 17.96 25.21
C GLU A 302 -11.65 19.41 24.71
N LEU A 303 -11.69 19.60 23.39
CA LEU A 303 -11.84 20.94 22.79
C LEU A 303 -13.22 21.52 23.07
N LEU A 304 -14.29 20.74 22.91
CA LEU A 304 -15.67 21.20 23.09
C LEU A 304 -15.97 21.53 24.56
N ALA A 305 -15.36 20.83 25.52
CA ALA A 305 -15.47 21.15 26.95
C ALA A 305 -14.95 22.57 27.29
N GLN A 306 -14.07 23.12 26.46
CA GLN A 306 -13.55 24.49 26.61
C GLN A 306 -14.46 25.56 25.96
N ASN A 307 -15.62 25.16 25.41
CA ASN A 307 -16.64 26.02 24.81
C ASN A 307 -16.09 26.94 23.69
N PRO A 308 -15.52 26.36 22.61
CA PRO A 308 -14.94 27.13 21.51
C PRO A 308 -15.99 27.95 20.76
N LYS A 309 -15.54 29.05 20.15
CA LYS A 309 -16.38 29.88 19.26
C LYS A 309 -16.60 29.22 17.89
N GLY A 310 -15.71 28.31 17.51
CA GLY A 310 -15.72 27.60 16.24
C GLY A 310 -14.63 26.53 16.21
N LEU A 311 -14.66 25.67 15.21
CA LEU A 311 -13.73 24.56 15.01
C LEU A 311 -13.12 24.64 13.61
N VAL A 312 -11.81 24.47 13.52
CA VAL A 312 -11.09 24.19 12.28
C VAL A 312 -10.70 22.73 12.29
N PHE A 313 -11.20 21.97 11.32
CA PHE A 313 -10.77 20.60 11.05
C PHE A 313 -9.77 20.62 9.89
N ASP A 314 -8.50 20.33 10.20
CA ASP A 314 -7.40 20.35 9.24
C ASP A 314 -7.12 18.94 8.70
N LEU A 315 -7.27 18.79 7.38
CA LEU A 315 -6.97 17.59 6.60
C LEU A 315 -5.83 17.83 5.59
N ARG A 316 -5.06 18.91 5.75
CA ARG A 316 -3.91 19.17 4.88
C ARG A 316 -2.86 18.09 5.09
N ASP A 317 -2.35 17.60 3.97
CA ASP A 317 -1.35 16.53 3.87
C ASP A 317 -1.85 15.15 4.34
N ASP A 318 -3.17 14.97 4.50
CA ASP A 318 -3.78 13.66 4.77
C ASP A 318 -3.90 12.85 3.46
N PRO A 319 -3.24 11.69 3.33
CA PRO A 319 -3.27 10.86 2.13
C PRO A 319 -4.56 10.01 2.01
N GLY A 320 -5.44 10.04 3.01
CA GLY A 320 -6.63 9.19 3.10
C GLY A 320 -6.46 8.08 4.14
N GLY A 321 -6.89 6.86 3.81
CA GLY A 321 -6.81 5.71 4.69
C GLY A 321 -8.04 4.81 4.58
N PHE A 322 -8.45 4.21 5.69
CA PHE A 322 -9.57 3.29 5.73
C PHE A 322 -10.91 4.00 5.52
N LEU A 323 -11.67 3.56 4.51
CA LEU A 323 -12.96 4.16 4.15
C LEU A 323 -13.97 4.14 5.31
N ASP A 324 -14.03 3.05 6.07
CA ASP A 324 -14.90 2.93 7.24
C ASP A 324 -14.51 3.93 8.33
N GLN A 325 -13.21 4.23 8.48
CA GLN A 325 -12.73 5.27 9.39
C GLN A 325 -13.11 6.66 8.89
N SER A 326 -13.01 6.93 7.59
CA SER A 326 -13.46 8.20 7.01
C SER A 326 -14.96 8.44 7.22
N VAL A 327 -15.78 7.42 7.01
CA VAL A 327 -17.23 7.50 7.26
C VAL A 327 -17.52 7.75 8.74
N ALA A 328 -16.86 7.01 9.64
CA ALA A 328 -17.06 7.14 11.08
C ALA A 328 -16.57 8.49 11.63
N VAL A 329 -15.46 9.04 11.13
CA VAL A 329 -14.99 10.38 11.49
C VAL A 329 -15.99 11.44 11.01
N ALA A 330 -16.55 11.30 9.81
CA ALA A 330 -17.57 12.22 9.32
C ALA A 330 -18.84 12.19 10.18
N ASP A 331 -19.23 11.01 10.68
CA ASP A 331 -20.39 10.83 11.58
C ASP A 331 -20.26 11.60 12.90
N LEU A 332 -19.03 11.91 13.35
CA LEU A 332 -18.80 12.77 14.53
C LEU A 332 -19.29 14.21 14.33
N PHE A 333 -19.47 14.66 13.09
CA PHE A 333 -19.86 16.04 12.75
C PHE A 333 -21.28 16.15 12.17
N LEU A 334 -21.85 15.04 11.70
CA LEU A 334 -23.09 15.02 10.93
C LEU A 334 -24.26 14.54 11.81
N GLY A 335 -25.40 15.22 11.72
CA GLY A 335 -26.59 14.83 12.48
C GLY A 335 -27.40 13.71 11.81
N GLN A 336 -27.87 13.93 10.59
CA GLN A 336 -28.55 12.95 9.75
C GLN A 336 -28.19 13.21 8.28
N GLY A 337 -27.95 12.15 7.51
CA GLY A 337 -27.63 12.25 6.08
C GLY A 337 -26.81 11.04 5.60
N VAL A 338 -26.75 10.84 4.28
CA VAL A 338 -25.86 9.83 3.70
C VAL A 338 -24.45 10.42 3.61
N VAL A 339 -23.47 9.72 4.18
CA VAL A 339 -22.06 10.15 4.16
C VAL A 339 -21.39 9.79 2.84
N LEU A 340 -21.65 8.58 2.34
CA LEU A 340 -21.09 8.05 1.10
C LEU A 340 -22.10 7.09 0.46
N HIS A 341 -22.19 7.12 -0.87
CA HIS A 341 -23.05 6.26 -1.68
C HIS A 341 -22.30 5.07 -2.27
#